data_AF-A0A952KRQ7-F1
#
_entry.id   AF-A0A952KRQ7-F1
#
_cell.length_a   1.000
_cell.length_b   1.000
_cell.length_c   1.000
_cell.angle_alpha   90.00
_cell.angle_beta   90.00
_cell.angle_gamma   90.00
#
_symmetry.space_group_name_H-M   'P 1'
#
loop_
_entity.id
_entity.type
_entity.pdbx_description
1 polymer ?
#
loop_
_entity_poly.entity_id
_entity_poly.type
_entity_poly.pdbx_seq_one_letter_code
_entity_poly.pdbx_strand_id
1 'polypeptide(L)'
;MFTNGLYRAALAAVAAALCLAAPARAENPVVQTNFTADPAPMVHDGVVYLYTSHDEDDANGFKMRDWRLYTSKDMVNWTDKGVVASLKTFPWAVQDNDAWAPQVVERAGKFYLYVPISVAGWPKNVIAVAVADKPEGPFRDALGKPLIDAAVGFFDPTVFVDDDGQAYLYWGNPNLWYVKLNKDMISYSGKIEAVPSKPANYQEGPWFYKRQSHYYMAYASTCCSEGIGYAMSDK
;
A
#
# COMPACT_ATOMS: atom_id res chain seq x y z
N MET A 1 -25.46 -54.07 31.73
CA MET A 1 -24.33 -53.25 31.26
C MET A 1 -24.86 -52.13 30.39
N PHE A 2 -25.27 -51.00 30.99
CA PHE A 2 -25.97 -49.88 30.35
C PHE A 2 -25.16 -48.56 30.44
N THR A 3 -23.83 -48.63 30.52
CA THR A 3 -22.98 -47.48 30.88
C THR A 3 -22.20 -46.85 29.72
N ASN A 4 -22.24 -47.42 28.50
CA ASN A 4 -21.43 -46.92 27.38
C ASN A 4 -22.10 -45.86 26.48
N GLY A 5 -23.42 -45.65 26.58
CA GLY A 5 -24.14 -44.69 25.73
C GLY A 5 -24.03 -43.24 26.20
N LEU A 6 -24.07 -43.02 27.51
CA LEU A 6 -24.03 -41.69 28.14
C LEU A 6 -22.67 -41.01 27.97
N TYR A 7 -21.56 -41.75 28.01
CA TYR A 7 -20.22 -41.20 27.79
C TYR A 7 -19.99 -40.72 26.36
N ARG A 8 -20.55 -41.40 25.34
CA ARG A 8 -20.40 -41.01 23.93
C ARG A 8 -21.21 -39.75 23.58
N ALA A 9 -22.41 -39.61 24.16
CA ALA A 9 -23.21 -38.40 23.99
C ALA A 9 -22.61 -37.18 24.69
N ALA A 10 -22.01 -37.35 25.88
CA ALA A 10 -21.33 -36.28 26.60
C ALA A 10 -20.06 -35.78 25.86
N LEU A 11 -19.27 -36.68 25.27
CA LEU A 11 -18.09 -36.33 24.47
C LEU A 11 -18.45 -35.60 23.16
N ALA A 12 -19.56 -35.98 22.50
CA ALA A 12 -20.03 -35.29 21.30
C ALA A 12 -20.55 -33.87 21.60
N ALA A 13 -21.19 -33.66 22.75
CA ALA A 13 -21.67 -32.34 23.17
C ALA A 13 -20.53 -31.37 23.54
N VAL A 14 -19.45 -31.87 24.16
CA VAL A 14 -18.25 -31.07 24.45
C VAL A 14 -17.47 -30.71 23.17
N ALA A 15 -17.43 -31.60 22.18
CA ALA A 15 -16.82 -31.33 20.88
C ALA A 15 -17.61 -30.29 20.06
N ALA A 16 -18.95 -30.28 20.15
CA ALA A 16 -19.79 -29.30 19.47
C ALA A 16 -19.69 -27.88 20.07
N ALA A 17 -19.42 -27.78 21.38
CA ALA A 17 -19.26 -26.50 22.07
C ALA A 17 -17.92 -25.79 21.75
N LEU A 18 -16.89 -26.55 21.34
CA LEU A 18 -15.58 -26.00 20.95
C LEU A 18 -15.54 -25.39 19.54
N CYS A 19 -16.60 -25.58 18.74
CA CYS A 19 -16.67 -25.05 17.37
C CYS A 19 -17.40 -23.71 17.25
N LEU A 20 -17.92 -23.16 18.35
CA LEU A 20 -18.43 -21.78 18.37
C LEU A 20 -17.24 -20.84 18.62
N ALA A 21 -16.41 -20.63 17.60
CA ALA A 21 -15.48 -19.52 17.60
C ALA A 21 -16.31 -18.23 17.72
N ALA A 22 -16.24 -17.58 18.88
CA ALA A 22 -16.81 -16.25 19.05
C ALA A 22 -16.22 -15.33 17.97
N PRO A 23 -16.99 -14.39 17.40
CA PRO A 23 -16.44 -13.44 16.47
C PRO A 23 -15.34 -12.64 17.17
N ALA A 24 -14.08 -12.91 16.80
CA ALA A 24 -12.95 -12.14 17.26
C ALA A 24 -13.08 -10.73 16.69
N ARG A 25 -12.98 -9.71 17.54
CA ARG A 25 -12.98 -8.30 17.14
C ARG A 25 -11.54 -7.84 17.05
N ALA A 26 -11.15 -7.30 15.90
CA ALA A 26 -9.90 -6.56 15.80
C ALA A 26 -10.07 -5.20 16.47
N GLU A 27 -9.25 -4.91 17.48
CA GLU A 27 -9.17 -3.55 18.04
C GLU A 27 -8.28 -2.68 17.16
N ASN A 28 -8.63 -1.38 17.09
CA ASN A 28 -7.77 -0.40 16.44
C ASN A 28 -6.83 0.23 17.48
N PRO A 29 -5.56 0.53 17.11
CA PRO A 29 -4.93 0.23 15.83
C PRO A 29 -4.63 -1.27 15.65
N VAL A 30 -4.72 -1.77 14.41
CA VAL A 30 -4.49 -3.19 14.08
C VAL A 30 -3.03 -3.62 14.27
N VAL A 31 -2.10 -2.65 14.23
CA VAL A 31 -0.69 -2.81 14.60
C VAL A 31 -0.46 -2.03 15.90
N GLN A 32 0.09 -2.69 16.92
CA GLN A 32 0.32 -2.10 18.25
C GLN A 32 1.80 -2.11 18.66
N THR A 33 2.68 -2.62 17.79
CA THR A 33 4.11 -2.80 18.08
C THR A 33 5.01 -1.78 17.38
N ASN A 34 4.49 -1.03 16.41
CA ASN A 34 5.20 -0.01 15.64
C ASN A 34 4.24 1.13 15.27
N PHE A 35 4.77 2.34 15.09
CA PHE A 35 4.01 3.45 14.51
C PHE A 35 3.99 3.33 12.99
N THR A 36 2.83 2.99 12.45
CA THR A 36 2.65 2.78 11.01
C THR A 36 1.76 3.87 10.41
N ALA A 37 2.14 4.37 9.24
CA ALA A 37 1.37 5.32 8.46
C ALA A 37 1.16 4.82 7.02
N ASP A 38 0.40 5.58 6.23
CA ASP A 38 0.23 5.39 4.78
C ASP A 38 -0.09 3.95 4.34
N PRO A 39 -1.21 3.36 4.81
CA PRO A 39 -1.53 1.96 4.54
C PRO A 39 -1.90 1.71 3.07
N ALA A 40 -1.21 0.76 2.44
CA ALA A 40 -1.49 0.30 1.08
C ALA A 40 -1.74 -1.22 1.04
N PRO A 41 -3.01 -1.67 1.12
CA PRO A 41 -3.34 -3.09 1.09
C PRO A 41 -3.30 -3.68 -0.33
N MET A 42 -2.82 -4.92 -0.44
CA MET A 42 -2.89 -5.75 -1.64
C MET A 42 -3.40 -7.14 -1.26
N VAL A 43 -4.27 -7.74 -2.07
CA VAL A 43 -4.70 -9.14 -1.87
C VAL A 43 -3.97 -10.03 -2.86
N HIS A 44 -3.34 -11.09 -2.37
CA HIS A 44 -2.67 -12.09 -3.21
C HIS A 44 -2.84 -13.47 -2.57
N ASP A 45 -3.27 -14.47 -3.35
CA ASP A 45 -3.50 -15.85 -2.90
C ASP A 45 -4.32 -16.00 -1.61
N GLY A 46 -5.38 -15.19 -1.49
CA GLY A 46 -6.28 -15.21 -0.32
C GLY A 46 -5.68 -14.62 0.96
N VAL A 47 -4.55 -13.91 0.86
CA VAL A 47 -3.90 -13.19 1.96
C VAL A 47 -3.95 -11.70 1.67
N VAL A 48 -4.29 -10.90 2.68
CA VAL A 48 -4.14 -9.44 2.65
C VAL A 48 -2.72 -9.10 3.09
N TYR A 49 -2.01 -8.35 2.27
CA TYR A 49 -0.69 -7.77 2.50
C TYR A 49 -0.87 -6.27 2.71
N LEU A 50 -0.69 -5.79 3.94
CA LEU A 50 -0.77 -4.39 4.32
C LEU A 50 0.64 -3.82 4.38
N TYR A 51 1.02 -3.08 3.33
CA TYR A 51 2.26 -2.32 3.33
C TYR A 51 2.02 -0.97 3.99
N THR A 52 3.00 -0.51 4.77
CA THR A 52 2.93 0.77 5.48
C THR A 52 4.26 1.48 5.37
N SER A 53 4.24 2.80 5.46
CA SER A 53 5.41 3.53 5.94
C SER A 53 5.55 3.34 7.47
N HIS A 54 6.67 3.76 8.04
CA HIS A 54 7.02 3.53 9.44
C HIS A 54 7.62 4.79 10.05
N ASP A 55 6.96 5.33 11.07
CA ASP A 55 7.54 6.37 11.92
C ASP A 55 8.39 5.69 13.01
N GLU A 56 9.65 6.09 13.12
CA GLU A 56 10.60 5.55 14.10
C GLU A 56 10.14 5.83 15.55
N ASP A 57 10.54 4.97 16.50
CA ASP A 57 10.10 5.05 17.90
C ASP A 57 10.42 6.40 18.59
N ASP A 58 11.48 7.08 18.14
CA ASP A 58 11.93 8.39 18.64
C ASP A 58 11.52 9.56 17.74
N ALA A 59 10.54 9.37 16.85
CA ALA A 59 10.03 10.39 15.95
C ALA A 59 9.41 11.58 16.71
N ASN A 60 9.76 12.79 16.28
CA ASN A 60 9.12 14.05 16.68
C ASN A 60 8.74 14.81 15.41
N GLY A 61 7.56 14.49 14.87
CA GLY A 61 7.20 14.71 13.46
C GLY A 61 7.52 13.48 12.61
N PHE A 62 7.59 13.61 11.28
CA PHE A 62 7.90 12.48 10.40
C PHE A 62 9.36 12.06 10.52
N LYS A 63 9.59 10.77 10.81
CA LYS A 63 10.92 10.15 10.77
C LYS A 63 10.79 8.74 10.22
N MET A 64 10.96 8.62 8.91
CA MET A 64 10.57 7.44 8.14
C MET A 64 11.74 6.95 7.29
N ARG A 65 12.21 5.73 7.55
CA ARG A 65 13.41 5.16 6.90
C ARG A 65 13.15 3.86 6.15
N ASP A 66 12.02 3.22 6.43
CA ASP A 66 11.67 1.95 5.86
C ASP A 66 10.17 1.75 5.69
N TRP A 67 9.83 0.70 4.93
CA TRP A 67 8.47 0.25 4.72
C TRP A 67 8.31 -1.15 5.31
N ARG A 68 7.19 -1.34 6.01
CA ARG A 68 6.87 -2.58 6.71
C ARG A 68 5.71 -3.30 6.05
N LEU A 69 5.59 -4.59 6.36
CA LEU A 69 4.52 -5.44 5.87
C LEU A 69 3.87 -6.21 7.01
N TYR A 70 2.53 -6.21 7.00
CA TYR A 70 1.71 -7.05 7.86
C TYR A 70 0.77 -7.89 7.00
N THR A 71 0.56 -9.16 7.37
CA THR A 71 -0.33 -10.04 6.60
C THR A 71 -1.47 -10.60 7.42
N SER A 72 -2.65 -10.72 6.84
CA SER A 72 -3.80 -11.36 7.48
C SER A 72 -4.60 -12.22 6.49
N LYS A 73 -5.22 -13.29 7.00
CA LYS A 73 -6.16 -14.15 6.26
C LYS A 73 -7.62 -13.93 6.67
N ASP A 74 -7.84 -13.22 7.76
CA ASP A 74 -9.15 -13.06 8.41
C ASP A 74 -9.46 -11.61 8.80
N MET A 75 -8.56 -10.67 8.48
CA MET A 75 -8.62 -9.24 8.83
C MET A 75 -8.61 -8.95 10.33
N VAL A 76 -8.31 -9.96 11.16
CA VAL A 76 -8.25 -9.85 12.62
C VAL A 76 -6.87 -10.18 13.15
N ASN A 77 -6.32 -11.32 12.74
CA ASN A 77 -5.00 -11.78 13.14
C ASN A 77 -3.97 -11.31 12.11
N TRP A 78 -3.10 -10.41 12.52
CA TRP A 78 -2.05 -9.83 11.69
C TRP A 78 -0.68 -10.41 12.07
N THR A 79 0.07 -10.86 11.06
CA THR A 79 1.45 -11.31 11.20
C THR A 79 2.38 -10.20 10.73
N ASP A 80 3.25 -9.68 11.60
CA ASP A 80 4.34 -8.77 11.23
C ASP A 80 5.39 -9.54 10.40
N LYS A 81 5.66 -9.05 9.19
CA LYS A 81 6.70 -9.57 8.28
C LYS A 81 7.99 -8.74 8.33
N GLY A 82 8.01 -7.68 9.14
CA GLY A 82 9.14 -6.78 9.32
C GLY A 82 9.29 -5.80 8.17
N VAL A 83 10.51 -5.30 8.03
CA VAL A 83 10.93 -4.37 6.97
C VAL A 83 11.09 -5.12 5.66
N VAL A 84 10.36 -4.70 4.62
CA VAL A 84 10.41 -5.32 3.27
C VAL A 84 11.26 -4.52 2.28
N ALA A 85 11.38 -3.21 2.51
CA ALA A 85 12.22 -2.29 1.74
C ALA A 85 12.60 -1.10 2.64
N SER A 86 13.63 -0.36 2.24
CA SER A 86 14.06 0.86 2.95
C SER A 86 14.74 1.83 1.99
N LEU A 87 15.09 3.03 2.47
CA LEU A 87 15.87 3.99 1.67
C LEU A 87 17.18 3.38 1.12
N LYS A 88 17.77 2.40 1.80
CA LYS A 88 18.96 1.66 1.34
C LYS A 88 18.70 0.79 0.11
N THR A 89 17.44 0.49 -0.19
CA THR A 89 17.03 -0.18 -1.43
C THR A 89 17.37 0.69 -2.64
N PHE A 90 17.34 2.01 -2.48
CA PHE A 90 17.62 3.02 -3.49
C PHE A 90 18.88 3.82 -3.08
N PRO A 91 20.10 3.30 -3.35
CA PRO A 91 21.34 3.89 -2.83
C PRO A 91 21.65 5.30 -3.39
N TRP A 92 20.96 5.72 -4.44
CA TRP A 92 21.05 7.06 -5.03
C TRP A 92 20.15 8.09 -4.32
N ALA A 93 19.23 7.67 -3.46
CA ALA A 93 18.34 8.55 -2.71
C ALA A 93 18.99 9.06 -1.41
N VAL A 94 18.37 10.07 -0.80
CA VAL A 94 18.69 10.50 0.57
C VAL A 94 18.37 9.36 1.54
N GLN A 95 19.24 9.13 2.53
CA GLN A 95 19.22 7.91 3.37
C GLN A 95 18.71 8.13 4.80
N ASP A 96 18.25 9.33 5.16
CA ASP A 96 17.93 9.68 6.55
C ASP A 96 16.42 9.71 6.88
N ASN A 97 15.59 10.18 5.94
CA ASN A 97 14.15 10.35 6.12
C ASN A 97 13.44 10.23 4.76
N ASP A 98 12.12 10.47 4.73
CA ASP A 98 11.28 10.55 3.55
C ASP A 98 11.00 9.18 2.88
N ALA A 99 10.94 8.09 3.67
CA ALA A 99 10.34 6.82 3.24
C ALA A 99 8.80 6.89 3.32
N TRP A 100 8.20 7.72 2.46
CA TRP A 100 6.78 8.08 2.48
C TRP A 100 5.85 7.03 1.82
N ALA A 101 4.57 7.35 1.66
CA ALA A 101 3.46 6.47 1.27
C ALA A 101 3.75 5.47 0.14
N PRO A 102 3.86 4.16 0.42
CA PRO A 102 4.11 3.14 -0.60
C PRO A 102 2.81 2.69 -1.30
N GLN A 103 2.92 2.08 -2.48
CA GLN A 103 1.93 1.10 -2.94
C GLN A 103 2.60 -0.06 -3.69
N VAL A 104 2.12 -1.29 -3.42
CA VAL A 104 2.56 -2.50 -4.11
C VAL A 104 1.45 -3.02 -5.03
N VAL A 105 1.84 -3.47 -6.23
CA VAL A 105 0.96 -4.20 -7.16
C VAL A 105 1.67 -5.42 -7.72
N GLU A 106 0.90 -6.50 -7.93
CA GLU A 106 1.38 -7.69 -8.64
C GLU A 106 1.13 -7.54 -10.14
N ARG A 107 2.10 -7.96 -10.95
CA ARG A 107 1.91 -8.18 -12.38
C ARG A 107 2.84 -9.27 -12.88
N ALA A 108 2.25 -10.29 -13.53
CA ALA A 108 2.98 -11.37 -14.19
C ALA A 108 3.96 -12.12 -13.26
N GLY A 109 3.55 -12.37 -12.01
CA GLY A 109 4.33 -13.08 -10.99
C GLY A 109 5.45 -12.26 -10.36
N LYS A 110 5.45 -10.93 -10.57
CA LYS A 110 6.37 -9.97 -9.92
C LYS A 110 5.58 -8.95 -9.13
N PHE A 111 6.21 -8.40 -8.10
CA PHE A 111 5.63 -7.40 -7.22
C PHE A 111 6.41 -6.11 -7.35
N TYR A 112 5.71 -5.02 -7.61
CA TYR A 112 6.30 -3.71 -7.87
C TYR A 112 5.90 -2.75 -6.75
N LEU A 113 6.89 -2.29 -6.00
CA LEU A 113 6.75 -1.32 -4.92
C LEU A 113 7.07 0.07 -5.46
N TYR A 114 6.06 0.93 -5.55
CA TYR A 114 6.22 2.35 -5.89
C TYR A 114 6.29 3.16 -4.61
N VAL A 115 7.29 4.04 -4.51
CA VAL A 115 7.52 4.85 -3.31
C VAL A 115 7.91 6.28 -3.67
N PRO A 116 7.36 7.28 -2.98
CA PRO A 116 7.82 8.64 -3.03
C PRO A 116 9.00 8.79 -2.07
N ILE A 117 10.14 9.27 -2.57
CA ILE A 117 11.36 9.48 -1.78
C ILE A 117 12.06 10.77 -2.19
N SER A 118 13.07 11.18 -1.42
CA SER A 118 13.87 12.37 -1.69
C SER A 118 15.22 12.06 -2.32
N VAL A 119 15.64 12.88 -3.28
CA VAL A 119 17.01 12.96 -3.82
C VAL A 119 17.72 14.23 -3.36
N ALA A 120 19.04 14.29 -3.54
CA ALA A 120 19.81 15.51 -3.28
C ALA A 120 19.44 16.65 -4.24
N GLY A 121 19.37 17.87 -3.73
CA GLY A 121 19.05 19.08 -4.50
C GLY A 121 17.60 19.53 -4.38
N TRP A 122 17.19 20.44 -5.25
CA TRP A 122 15.82 20.92 -5.37
C TRP A 122 15.46 20.93 -6.87
N PRO A 123 14.30 20.37 -7.31
CA PRO A 123 13.28 19.71 -6.49
C PRO A 123 13.79 18.36 -6.01
N LYS A 124 13.31 17.89 -4.86
CA LYS A 124 13.81 16.65 -4.24
C LYS A 124 12.90 15.44 -4.40
N ASN A 125 11.59 15.64 -4.64
CA ASN A 125 10.62 14.56 -4.56
C ASN A 125 10.54 13.80 -5.89
N VAL A 126 10.75 12.48 -5.83
CA VAL A 126 10.70 11.57 -6.98
C VAL A 126 9.80 10.39 -6.67
N ILE A 127 9.34 9.67 -7.69
CA ILE A 127 8.76 8.34 -7.51
C ILE A 127 9.79 7.29 -7.94
N ALA A 128 10.15 6.40 -7.03
CA ALA A 128 11.01 5.25 -7.29
C ALA A 128 10.19 3.96 -7.42
N VAL A 129 10.78 2.94 -8.04
CA VAL A 129 10.16 1.61 -8.18
C VAL A 129 11.17 0.52 -7.84
N ALA A 130 10.78 -0.38 -6.93
CA ALA A 130 11.49 -1.61 -6.65
C ALA A 130 10.68 -2.83 -7.09
N VAL A 131 11.35 -3.94 -7.36
CA VAL A 131 10.74 -5.20 -7.82
C VAL A 131 11.15 -6.37 -6.92
N ALA A 132 10.23 -7.31 -6.74
CA ALA A 132 10.44 -8.57 -6.04
C ALA A 132 9.74 -9.75 -6.73
N ASP A 133 10.21 -10.96 -6.43
CA ASP A 133 9.61 -12.22 -6.91
C ASP A 133 8.48 -12.73 -5.99
N LYS A 134 8.35 -12.13 -4.80
CA LYS A 134 7.39 -12.47 -3.75
C LYS A 134 6.82 -11.19 -3.15
N PRO A 135 5.61 -11.22 -2.59
CA PRO A 135 5.03 -10.04 -1.97
C PRO A 135 5.86 -9.59 -0.74
N GLU A 136 6.47 -10.51 0.00
CA GLU A 136 7.34 -10.16 1.14
C GLU A 136 8.75 -9.66 0.74
N GLY A 137 9.05 -9.55 -0.55
CA GLY A 137 10.38 -9.20 -1.03
C GLY A 137 11.34 -10.41 -1.11
N PRO A 138 12.66 -10.17 -1.06
CA PRO A 138 13.30 -8.88 -0.88
C PRO A 138 13.10 -7.98 -2.10
N PHE A 139 12.67 -6.74 -1.87
CA PHE A 139 12.57 -5.73 -2.91
C PHE A 139 13.96 -5.21 -3.30
N ARG A 140 14.15 -4.99 -4.60
CA ARG A 140 15.39 -4.43 -5.16
C ARG A 140 15.04 -3.28 -6.08
N ASP A 141 15.83 -2.21 -6.06
CA ASP A 141 15.69 -1.12 -7.01
C ASP A 141 15.72 -1.67 -8.45
N ALA A 142 14.63 -1.41 -9.18
CA ALA A 142 14.45 -1.96 -10.51
C ALA A 142 15.16 -1.14 -11.60
N LEU A 143 15.58 0.09 -11.29
CA LEU A 143 16.06 1.06 -12.29
C LEU A 143 17.44 1.65 -12.00
N GLY A 144 17.86 1.75 -10.74
CA GLY A 144 19.07 2.47 -10.35
C GLY A 144 18.92 4.00 -10.45
N LYS A 145 17.69 4.49 -10.64
CA LYS A 145 17.31 5.90 -10.80
C LYS A 145 15.80 6.09 -10.56
N PRO A 146 15.30 7.34 -10.44
CA PRO A 146 13.87 7.60 -10.40
C PRO A 146 13.10 7.00 -11.59
N LEU A 147 11.87 6.51 -11.32
CA LEU A 147 10.89 6.24 -12.37
C LEU A 147 10.26 7.54 -12.87
N ILE A 148 9.86 8.40 -11.92
CA ILE A 148 9.39 9.75 -12.19
C ILE A 148 10.42 10.73 -11.63
N ASP A 149 10.98 11.57 -12.51
CA ASP A 149 11.99 12.58 -12.17
C ASP A 149 11.48 13.63 -11.20
N ALA A 150 12.43 14.35 -10.59
CA ALA A 150 12.13 15.20 -9.45
C ALA A 150 11.25 16.40 -9.82
N ALA A 151 10.20 16.62 -9.02
CA ALA A 151 9.38 17.81 -9.07
C ALA A 151 8.78 18.12 -7.69
N VAL A 152 8.18 19.31 -7.53
CA VAL A 152 7.48 19.66 -6.29
C VAL A 152 6.24 18.83 -6.16
N GLY A 153 6.07 18.23 -4.98
CA GLY A 153 4.81 17.61 -4.64
C GLY A 153 4.57 16.30 -5.39
N PHE A 154 5.64 15.65 -5.85
CA PHE A 154 5.56 14.31 -6.42
C PHE A 154 5.60 13.28 -5.27
N PHE A 155 4.46 13.14 -4.62
CA PHE A 155 4.21 12.24 -3.48
C PHE A 155 3.12 11.22 -3.80
N ASP A 156 2.98 10.22 -2.93
CA ASP A 156 1.84 9.32 -2.83
C ASP A 156 1.44 8.65 -4.14
N PRO A 157 2.31 7.79 -4.70
CA PRO A 157 1.98 7.02 -5.88
C PRO A 157 0.83 6.07 -5.59
N THR A 158 -0.14 6.02 -6.50
CA THR A 158 -1.10 4.94 -6.59
C THR A 158 -1.09 4.26 -7.94
N VAL A 159 -1.10 2.93 -7.93
CA VAL A 159 -0.96 2.09 -9.13
C VAL A 159 -2.15 1.16 -9.28
N PHE A 160 -2.62 1.03 -10.51
CA PHE A 160 -3.71 0.13 -10.88
C PHE A 160 -3.42 -0.52 -12.23
N VAL A 161 -3.70 -1.82 -12.34
CA VAL A 161 -3.70 -2.56 -13.62
C VAL A 161 -5.14 -2.82 -13.99
N ASP A 162 -5.60 -2.23 -15.08
CA ASP A 162 -6.99 -2.34 -15.55
C ASP A 162 -7.25 -3.66 -16.29
N ASP A 163 -8.52 -3.96 -16.50
CA ASP A 163 -9.00 -5.21 -17.10
C ASP A 163 -8.48 -5.43 -18.54
N ASP A 164 -8.16 -4.34 -19.26
CA ASP A 164 -7.55 -4.38 -20.60
C ASP A 164 -6.02 -4.59 -20.57
N GLY A 165 -5.44 -4.66 -19.37
CA GLY A 165 -4.02 -4.81 -19.12
C GLY A 165 -3.22 -3.49 -19.17
N GLN A 166 -3.85 -2.34 -19.37
CA GLN A 166 -3.18 -1.05 -19.21
C GLN A 166 -2.96 -0.77 -17.72
N ALA A 167 -1.73 -0.44 -17.36
CA ALA A 167 -1.39 -0.01 -16.02
C ALA A 167 -1.30 1.52 -15.94
N TYR A 168 -1.77 2.08 -14.83
CA TYR A 168 -1.76 3.51 -14.57
C TYR A 168 -1.02 3.77 -13.26
N LEU A 169 -0.22 4.82 -13.24
CA LEU A 169 0.40 5.36 -12.03
C LEU A 169 -0.08 6.79 -11.86
N TYR A 170 -0.79 7.07 -10.78
CA TYR A 170 -1.20 8.41 -10.35
C TYR A 170 -0.38 8.85 -9.14
N TRP A 171 -0.23 10.16 -8.92
CA TRP A 171 0.46 10.70 -7.74
C TRP A 171 0.20 12.21 -7.56
N GLY A 172 0.52 12.75 -6.39
CA GLY A 172 0.91 14.16 -6.24
C GLY A 172 0.14 15.00 -5.21
N ASN A 173 0.72 16.16 -4.86
CA ASN A 173 0.19 17.18 -3.94
C ASN A 173 0.66 18.58 -4.41
N PRO A 174 -0.21 19.60 -4.54
CA PRO A 174 -1.67 19.53 -4.45
C PRO A 174 -2.29 19.14 -5.79
N ASN A 175 -1.48 18.84 -6.81
CA ASN A 175 -1.92 18.48 -8.15
C ASN A 175 -1.87 16.97 -8.31
N LEU A 176 -2.90 16.42 -8.96
CA LEU A 176 -2.97 15.01 -9.31
C LEU A 176 -2.41 14.82 -10.72
N TRP A 177 -1.42 13.95 -10.84
CA TRP A 177 -0.73 13.61 -12.09
C TRP A 177 -0.92 12.14 -12.40
N TYR A 178 -0.70 11.75 -13.65
CA TYR A 178 -0.61 10.35 -14.02
C TYR A 178 0.25 10.07 -15.26
N VAL A 179 0.66 8.81 -15.40
CA VAL A 179 1.20 8.23 -16.62
C VAL A 179 0.57 6.87 -16.91
N LYS A 180 0.65 6.46 -18.17
CA LYS A 180 0.40 5.08 -18.58
C LYS A 180 1.70 4.28 -18.47
N LEU A 181 1.75 3.37 -17.50
CA LEU A 181 2.87 2.46 -17.35
C LEU A 181 2.92 1.47 -18.53
N ASN A 182 4.12 1.12 -18.95
CA ASN A 182 4.35 0.06 -19.90
C ASN A 182 4.15 -1.31 -19.22
N LYS A 183 4.12 -2.38 -20.02
CA LYS A 183 3.89 -3.75 -19.50
C LYS A 183 4.95 -4.23 -18.50
N ASP A 184 6.14 -3.65 -18.55
CA ASP A 184 7.27 -3.95 -17.67
C ASP A 184 7.14 -3.36 -16.24
N MET A 185 6.16 -2.46 -16.04
CA MET A 185 5.88 -1.74 -14.79
C MET A 185 7.00 -0.81 -14.28
N ILE A 186 8.09 -0.68 -15.04
CA ILE A 186 9.28 0.09 -14.67
C ILE A 186 9.61 1.16 -15.72
N SER A 187 8.73 1.33 -16.71
CA SER A 187 8.77 2.43 -17.65
C SER A 187 7.35 2.91 -17.97
N TYR A 188 7.23 4.08 -18.59
CA TYR A 188 5.95 4.62 -19.06
C TYR A 188 6.10 5.18 -20.47
N SER A 189 4.96 5.32 -21.16
CA SER A 189 4.90 5.93 -22.49
C SER A 189 4.16 7.26 -22.46
N GLY A 190 4.57 8.18 -23.33
CA GLY A 190 3.96 9.50 -23.43
C GLY A 190 4.53 10.50 -22.43
N LYS A 191 3.77 11.55 -22.15
CA LYS A 191 4.13 12.61 -21.20
C LYS A 191 3.43 12.38 -19.86
N ILE A 192 3.96 12.99 -18.81
CA ILE A 192 3.26 13.15 -17.53
C ILE A 192 2.06 14.06 -17.78
N GLU A 193 0.87 13.59 -17.43
CA GLU A 193 -0.39 14.33 -17.61
C GLU A 193 -0.90 14.84 -16.27
N ALA A 194 -1.30 16.11 -16.22
CA ALA A 194 -2.08 16.63 -15.09
C ALA A 194 -3.53 16.14 -15.25
N VAL A 195 -4.21 15.82 -14.15
CA VAL A 195 -5.67 15.61 -14.14
C VAL A 195 -6.35 16.99 -14.06
N PRO A 196 -6.91 17.52 -15.17
CA PRO A 196 -7.39 18.90 -15.21
C PRO A 196 -8.63 19.12 -14.33
N SER A 197 -9.43 18.08 -14.13
CA SER A 197 -10.66 18.09 -13.34
C SER A 197 -10.49 17.44 -11.97
N LYS A 198 -9.31 17.54 -11.35
CA LYS A 198 -9.13 17.04 -9.98
C LYS A 198 -10.15 17.74 -9.06
N PRO A 199 -10.71 17.03 -8.06
CA PRO A 199 -11.64 17.66 -7.13
C PRO A 199 -11.05 18.88 -6.45
N ALA A 200 -11.85 19.93 -6.25
CA ALA A 200 -11.39 21.20 -5.69
C ALA A 200 -10.78 21.05 -4.29
N ASN A 201 -11.23 20.04 -3.54
CA ASN A 201 -10.76 19.70 -2.20
C ASN A 201 -9.62 18.66 -2.17
N TYR A 202 -9.07 18.25 -3.32
CA TYR A 202 -7.94 17.32 -3.38
C TYR A 202 -6.70 17.90 -2.69
N GLN A 203 -6.08 17.12 -1.81
CA GLN A 203 -4.82 17.44 -1.13
C GLN A 203 -3.70 16.49 -1.58
N GLU A 204 -3.79 15.21 -1.21
CA GLU A 204 -2.78 14.17 -1.47
C GLU A 204 -3.36 12.75 -1.32
N GLY A 205 -2.50 11.73 -1.17
CA GLY A 205 -2.91 10.35 -0.89
C GLY A 205 -3.91 9.75 -1.88
N PRO A 206 -3.73 9.89 -3.22
CA PRO A 206 -4.67 9.32 -4.17
C PRO A 206 -4.68 7.79 -4.02
N TRP A 207 -5.87 7.19 -4.18
CA TRP A 207 -6.05 5.74 -4.25
C TRP A 207 -6.97 5.43 -5.42
N PHE A 208 -6.38 4.91 -6.50
CA PHE A 208 -7.08 4.61 -7.75
C PHE A 208 -7.46 3.14 -7.82
N TYR A 209 -8.74 2.87 -8.03
CA TYR A 209 -9.25 1.50 -8.15
C TYR A 209 -10.53 1.44 -8.99
N LYS A 210 -10.92 0.23 -9.38
CA LYS A 210 -12.15 -0.04 -10.11
C LYS A 210 -13.05 -0.97 -9.32
N ARG A 211 -14.35 -0.72 -9.34
CA ARG A 211 -15.37 -1.59 -8.73
C ARG A 211 -16.67 -1.49 -9.52
N GLN A 212 -17.25 -2.63 -9.89
CA GLN A 212 -18.54 -2.70 -10.62
C GLN A 212 -18.58 -1.76 -11.84
N SER A 213 -17.57 -1.86 -12.71
CA SER A 213 -17.40 -1.06 -13.94
C SER A 213 -17.17 0.45 -13.76
N HIS A 214 -17.09 0.96 -12.53
CA HIS A 214 -16.73 2.35 -12.27
C HIS A 214 -15.32 2.45 -11.71
N TYR A 215 -14.62 3.50 -12.12
CA TYR A 215 -13.36 3.91 -11.54
C TYR A 215 -13.61 4.86 -10.37
N TYR A 216 -12.76 4.74 -9.36
CA TYR A 216 -12.80 5.53 -8.15
C TYR A 216 -11.41 6.11 -7.91
N MET A 217 -11.38 7.40 -7.57
CA MET A 217 -10.21 8.09 -7.06
C MET A 217 -10.55 8.57 -5.65
N ALA A 218 -10.16 7.82 -4.62
CA ALA A 218 -10.20 8.30 -3.25
C ALA A 218 -8.94 9.14 -2.96
N TYR A 219 -9.02 10.08 -2.01
CA TYR A 219 -7.91 10.97 -1.70
C TYR A 219 -8.08 11.63 -0.32
N ALA A 220 -6.96 12.04 0.27
CA ALA A 220 -6.96 12.97 1.39
C ALA A 220 -7.48 14.33 0.90
N SER A 221 -8.46 14.87 1.62
CA SER A 221 -9.20 16.07 1.25
C SER A 221 -9.05 17.16 2.30
N THR A 222 -8.94 18.40 1.83
CA THR A 222 -8.81 19.63 2.62
C THR A 222 -7.55 19.69 3.51
N CYS A 223 -6.83 20.82 3.50
CA CYS A 223 -5.63 20.92 4.34
C CYS A 223 -5.94 21.17 5.82
N CYS A 224 -5.01 20.58 6.57
CA CYS A 224 -4.50 20.93 7.89
C CYS A 224 -5.27 20.26 9.04
N SER A 225 -6.42 19.67 8.73
CA SER A 225 -6.85 18.35 9.19
C SER A 225 -7.56 17.70 8.02
N GLU A 226 -7.14 16.50 7.64
CA GLU A 226 -7.63 15.88 6.41
C GLU A 226 -8.92 15.09 6.65
N GLY A 227 -9.87 15.19 5.73
CA GLY A 227 -10.95 14.23 5.55
C GLY A 227 -10.65 13.29 4.38
N ILE A 228 -11.49 12.29 4.14
CA ILE A 228 -11.38 11.45 2.93
C ILE A 228 -12.47 11.83 1.92
N GLY A 229 -12.06 12.21 0.72
CA GLY A 229 -12.93 12.44 -0.42
C GLY A 229 -12.80 11.32 -1.46
N TYR A 230 -13.76 11.24 -2.38
CA TYR A 230 -13.60 10.43 -3.58
C TYR A 230 -14.32 11.04 -4.77
N ALA A 231 -13.84 10.71 -5.97
CA ALA A 231 -14.49 10.99 -7.25
C ALA A 231 -14.68 9.70 -8.04
N MET A 232 -15.64 9.69 -8.96
CA MET A 232 -15.93 8.56 -9.84
C MET A 232 -15.77 8.95 -11.31
N SER A 233 -15.41 7.97 -12.13
CA SER A 233 -15.38 8.08 -13.59
C SER A 233 -15.80 6.75 -14.23
N ASP A 234 -16.31 6.80 -15.44
CA ASP A 234 -16.60 5.62 -16.27
C ASP A 234 -15.45 5.27 -17.23
N LYS A 235 -14.35 6.05 -17.18
CA LYS A 235 -13.15 5.91 -18.03
C LYS A 235 -11.90 6.45 -17.35
#